data_AF-A0A6A5XVY0-F1
#
_entry.id   AF-A0A6A5XVY0-F1
#
_cell.length_a   1.000
_cell.length_b   1.000
_cell.length_c   1.000
_cell.angle_alpha   90.00
_cell.angle_beta   90.00
_cell.angle_gamma   90.00
#
_symmetry.space_group_name_H-M   'P 1'
#
loop_
_entity.id
_entity.type
_entity.pdbx_description
1 polymer ?
#
loop_
_entity_poly.entity_id
_entity_poly.type
_entity_poly.pdbx_seq_one_letter_code
_entity_poly.pdbx_strand_id
1 'polypeptide(L)'
;MSISSTGSSMDSLRSASPAPSIESVPDRLAPAVFGPMVWDSSELDTDKYVVQLTRAEIDQIRAAVIHFKLTRLPRGAINRETFPLSTELAERLTNISDEIHSGAGVSVLRGLDTAKFNDEEAVIAFAGVSSYVGASRATDSYANQTLSHVRDATHDSVPEWAKDIGLAGSKITSAMDFHSDRFSGDILALHVRNDGGPGNGGDQHIVSVAKIYNEILQRDPAVLETMATPDWPFELKQKNSKPYLELGPTLFFSKGKPILQLVKAPLLGSPRIPRDPSMPSLTTEQMHALEVVEELARKFSTKIDRQVGDIQFIHNLSILHARSAYGANGQRSSRHLLRMFLRDPERMWEKPATCRNNFDDPFAPGRHQELPILDLDPWRKISGRESHG
;
A
#
# COMPACT_ATOMS: atom_id res chain seq x y z
N MET A 1 82.85 4.95 13.21
CA MET A 1 82.46 5.64 14.47
C MET A 1 80.94 5.77 14.42
N SER A 2 80.18 4.74 14.80
CA SER A 2 79.81 4.35 16.17
C SER A 2 78.66 5.21 16.75
N ILE A 3 77.54 4.52 17.06
CA ILE A 3 76.52 4.77 18.12
C ILE A 3 75.41 5.79 17.71
N SER A 4 74.17 5.38 17.37
CA SER A 4 72.98 5.00 18.20
C SER A 4 72.51 6.12 19.15
N SER A 5 71.25 6.44 19.45
CA SER A 5 70.00 5.67 19.55
C SER A 5 68.78 6.60 19.83
N THR A 6 67.61 6.24 19.27
CA THR A 6 66.24 6.19 19.83
C THR A 6 65.55 7.35 20.59
N GLY A 7 64.28 7.59 20.21
CA GLY A 7 63.18 8.16 21.03
C GLY A 7 62.08 8.76 20.13
N SER A 8 61.09 8.00 19.63
CA SER A 8 59.76 7.74 20.22
C SER A 8 58.97 8.98 20.65
N SER A 9 57.89 9.33 19.95
CA SER A 9 56.50 9.17 20.44
C SER A 9 55.50 9.94 19.58
N MET A 10 54.34 9.31 19.42
CA MET A 10 53.07 9.85 18.92
C MET A 10 52.68 11.15 19.64
N ASP A 11 52.08 12.09 18.90
CA ASP A 11 50.77 12.68 19.24
C ASP A 11 50.26 13.56 18.10
N SER A 12 49.32 13.01 17.32
CA SER A 12 48.43 13.77 16.43
C SER A 12 47.20 14.12 17.23
N LEU A 13 46.99 15.41 17.52
CA LEU A 13 45.80 15.88 18.21
C LEU A 13 45.30 17.20 17.60
N ARG A 14 43.98 17.19 17.38
CA ARG A 14 43.05 18.33 17.20
C ARG A 14 42.80 18.84 15.78
N SER A 15 41.83 18.19 15.14
CA SER A 15 40.70 18.95 14.56
C SER A 15 39.45 18.08 14.59
N ALA A 16 38.67 18.18 15.67
CA ALA A 16 37.33 17.62 15.74
C ALA A 16 36.34 18.75 15.44
N SER A 17 35.78 18.74 14.23
CA SER A 17 34.55 19.46 13.93
C SER A 17 33.37 18.54 14.27
N PRO A 18 32.34 19.02 14.99
CA PRO A 18 31.25 18.16 15.44
C PRO A 18 30.38 17.75 14.25
N ALA A 19 30.15 16.45 14.11
CA ALA A 19 29.13 15.91 13.23
C ALA A 19 27.74 16.42 13.68
N PRO A 20 26.81 16.72 12.75
CA PRO A 20 25.46 17.09 13.13
C PRO A 20 24.69 15.84 13.54
N SER A 21 24.73 15.52 14.83
CA SER A 21 23.85 14.54 15.47
C SER A 21 22.60 15.23 15.98
N ILE A 22 21.52 15.23 15.20
CA ILE A 22 20.14 15.31 15.72
C ILE A 22 19.25 14.48 14.79
N GLU A 23 19.25 13.17 14.99
CA GLU A 23 18.11 12.34 14.63
C GLU A 23 16.99 12.68 15.62
N SER A 24 16.05 13.54 15.22
CA SER A 24 14.90 13.85 16.07
C SER A 24 13.90 12.69 16.00
N VAL A 25 14.03 11.74 16.93
CA VAL A 25 12.86 11.07 17.49
C VAL A 25 11.88 12.18 17.91
N PRO A 26 10.58 12.11 17.59
CA PRO A 26 9.66 13.13 18.08
C PRO A 26 9.69 13.13 19.62
N ASP A 27 10.15 14.24 20.22
CA ASP A 27 10.33 14.41 21.67
C ASP A 27 9.06 14.11 22.49
N ARG A 28 7.88 14.06 21.85
CA ARG A 28 6.61 13.55 22.41
C ARG A 28 5.74 12.97 21.29
N LEU A 29 5.05 11.86 21.57
CA LEU A 29 3.95 11.34 20.77
C LEU A 29 2.89 12.44 20.53
N ALA A 30 2.21 12.40 19.38
CA ALA A 30 1.13 13.33 19.09
C ALA A 30 -0.06 13.13 20.07
N PRO A 31 -0.86 14.16 20.35
CA PRO A 31 -2.08 13.99 21.13
C PRO A 31 -3.06 13.00 20.51
N ALA A 32 -4.06 12.57 21.30
CA ALA A 32 -5.16 11.75 20.79
C ALA A 32 -5.82 12.41 19.57
N VAL A 33 -6.15 11.57 18.58
CA VAL A 33 -6.80 12.00 17.34
C VAL A 33 -8.31 12.11 17.58
N PHE A 34 -8.94 13.07 16.92
CA PHE A 34 -10.40 13.26 16.92
C PHE A 34 -10.91 13.40 15.48
N GLY A 35 -12.22 13.19 15.29
CA GLY A 35 -12.90 13.40 14.02
C GLY A 35 -13.20 12.10 13.28
N PRO A 36 -13.61 12.20 11.99
CA PRO A 36 -14.25 11.11 11.25
C PRO A 36 -13.32 9.93 10.92
N MET A 37 -12.01 10.07 11.12
CA MET A 37 -11.06 8.96 10.97
C MET A 37 -10.99 8.05 12.18
N VAL A 38 -11.55 8.46 13.32
CA VAL A 38 -11.56 7.65 14.54
C VAL A 38 -12.87 6.89 14.58
N TRP A 39 -12.84 5.62 14.17
CA TRP A 39 -14.01 4.75 14.15
C TRP A 39 -13.64 3.31 14.49
N ASP A 40 -14.62 2.56 14.99
CA ASP A 40 -14.58 1.10 15.06
C ASP A 40 -15.65 0.44 14.18
N SER A 41 -15.76 -0.89 14.27
CA SER A 41 -16.65 -1.69 13.44
C SER A 41 -18.14 -1.42 13.62
N SER A 42 -18.54 -0.81 14.74
CA SER A 42 -19.94 -0.41 14.96
C SER A 42 -20.30 0.93 14.29
N GLU A 43 -19.30 1.67 13.82
CA GLU A 43 -19.47 3.02 13.30
C GLU A 43 -19.34 3.11 11.77
N LEU A 44 -18.87 2.06 11.09
CA LEU A 44 -18.62 2.04 9.65
C LEU A 44 -19.63 1.17 8.89
N ASP A 45 -20.88 1.65 8.82
CA ASP A 45 -21.93 1.00 8.04
C ASP A 45 -21.73 1.17 6.52
N THR A 46 -22.29 0.25 5.73
CA THR A 46 -22.20 0.26 4.25
C THR A 46 -22.62 1.59 3.64
N ASP A 47 -23.68 2.20 4.16
CA ASP A 47 -24.23 3.46 3.63
C ASP A 47 -23.27 4.66 3.80
N LYS A 48 -22.26 4.53 4.67
CA LYS A 48 -21.27 5.59 4.92
C LYS A 48 -20.10 5.56 3.94
N TYR A 49 -19.82 4.41 3.32
CA TYR A 49 -18.66 4.26 2.43
C TYR A 49 -19.02 3.81 1.01
N VAL A 50 -20.20 3.22 0.77
CA VAL A 50 -20.63 2.79 -0.56
C VAL A 50 -21.25 3.95 -1.33
N VAL A 51 -20.64 4.29 -2.47
CA VAL A 51 -21.18 5.23 -3.44
C VAL A 51 -21.77 4.44 -4.60
N GLN A 52 -23.10 4.40 -4.68
CA GLN A 52 -23.80 3.71 -5.75
C GLN A 52 -23.80 4.55 -7.04
N LEU A 53 -23.30 3.96 -8.13
CA LEU A 53 -23.46 4.51 -9.47
C LEU A 53 -24.88 4.29 -9.97
N THR A 54 -25.42 5.33 -10.59
CA THR A 54 -26.67 5.24 -11.35
C THR A 54 -26.43 4.63 -12.73
N ARG A 55 -27.51 4.16 -13.38
CA ARG A 55 -27.43 3.66 -14.76
C ARG A 55 -26.89 4.72 -15.73
N ALA A 56 -27.30 5.98 -15.58
CA ALA A 56 -26.87 7.06 -16.46
C ALA A 56 -25.36 7.32 -16.32
N GLU A 57 -24.81 7.25 -15.11
CA GLU A 57 -23.38 7.41 -14.87
C GLU A 57 -22.57 6.24 -15.43
N ILE A 58 -23.10 5.02 -15.33
CA ILE A 58 -22.48 3.84 -15.92
C ILE A 58 -22.44 3.97 -17.45
N ASP A 59 -23.51 4.45 -18.07
CA ASP A 59 -23.54 4.72 -19.52
C ASP A 59 -22.53 5.82 -19.93
N GLN A 60 -22.32 6.85 -19.09
CA GLN A 60 -21.25 7.84 -19.30
C GLN A 60 -19.84 7.21 -19.22
N ILE A 61 -19.59 6.34 -18.23
CA ILE A 61 -18.30 5.64 -18.10
C ILE A 61 -18.06 4.74 -19.31
N ARG A 62 -19.08 4.04 -19.81
CA ARG A 62 -18.99 3.25 -21.05
C ARG A 62 -18.63 4.12 -22.26
N ALA A 63 -19.27 5.29 -22.39
CA ALA A 63 -18.96 6.23 -23.45
C ALA A 63 -17.51 6.76 -23.36
N ALA A 64 -17.01 7.05 -22.16
CA ALA A 64 -15.63 7.49 -21.92
C ALA A 64 -14.61 6.39 -22.26
N VAL A 65 -14.90 5.12 -21.95
CA VAL A 65 -14.08 3.98 -22.38
C VAL A 65 -13.98 3.89 -23.90
N ILE A 66 -15.12 4.02 -24.60
CA ILE A 66 -15.16 4.00 -26.07
C ILE A 66 -14.37 5.19 -26.63
N HIS A 67 -14.58 6.39 -26.07
CA HIS A 67 -13.84 7.60 -26.45
C HIS A 67 -12.32 7.39 -26.34
N PHE A 68 -11.85 6.91 -25.19
CA PHE A 68 -10.42 6.64 -24.98
C PHE A 68 -9.87 5.65 -26.03
N LYS A 69 -10.58 4.54 -26.30
CA LYS A 69 -10.17 3.56 -27.33
C LYS A 69 -10.04 4.20 -28.73
N LEU A 70 -10.92 5.14 -29.07
CA LEU A 70 -10.86 5.85 -30.35
C LEU A 70 -9.67 6.80 -30.47
N THR A 71 -9.12 7.31 -29.36
CA THR A 71 -7.89 8.13 -29.38
C THR A 71 -6.65 7.35 -29.84
N ARG A 72 -6.66 6.02 -29.69
CA ARG A 72 -5.51 5.12 -29.94
C ARG A 72 -4.25 5.47 -29.13
N LEU A 73 -4.41 6.24 -28.06
CA LEU A 73 -3.33 6.52 -27.12
C LEU A 73 -2.98 5.25 -26.32
N PRO A 74 -1.72 5.11 -25.86
CA PRO A 74 -1.38 4.02 -24.95
C PRO A 74 -2.17 4.17 -23.64
N ARG A 75 -2.57 3.05 -23.01
CA ARG A 75 -3.34 3.06 -21.75
C ARG A 75 -2.68 3.89 -20.63
N GLY A 76 -1.35 3.99 -20.62
CA GLY A 76 -0.64 4.87 -19.67
C GLY A 76 -1.02 6.35 -19.76
N ALA A 77 -1.58 6.80 -20.88
CA ALA A 77 -2.05 8.17 -21.12
C ALA A 77 -3.46 8.44 -20.58
N ILE A 78 -4.15 7.46 -19.98
CA ILE A 78 -5.48 7.65 -19.38
C ILE A 78 -5.38 8.70 -18.26
N ASN A 79 -6.17 9.76 -18.38
CA ASN A 79 -6.31 10.87 -17.44
C ASN A 79 -7.69 11.52 -17.63
N ARG A 80 -7.99 12.59 -16.90
CA ARG A 80 -9.30 13.27 -16.97
C ARG A 80 -9.58 13.85 -18.36
N GLU A 81 -8.55 14.28 -19.09
CA GLU A 81 -8.66 14.85 -20.43
C GLU A 81 -8.98 13.79 -21.50
N THR A 82 -8.41 12.59 -21.37
CA THR A 82 -8.60 11.48 -22.31
C THR A 82 -9.72 10.51 -21.90
N PHE A 83 -10.28 10.68 -20.70
CA PHE A 83 -11.43 9.97 -20.16
C PHE A 83 -12.51 10.97 -19.69
N PRO A 84 -13.18 11.65 -20.62
CA PRO A 84 -14.10 12.73 -20.28
C PRO A 84 -15.39 12.19 -19.65
N LEU A 85 -15.80 12.77 -18.53
CA LEU A 85 -17.09 12.54 -17.87
C LEU A 85 -17.87 13.87 -17.79
N SER A 86 -19.18 13.80 -17.53
CA SER A 86 -19.92 15.03 -17.20
C SER A 86 -19.35 15.68 -15.93
N THR A 87 -19.51 17.00 -15.82
CA THR A 87 -19.10 17.77 -14.64
C THR A 87 -19.67 17.18 -13.35
N GLU A 88 -20.95 16.80 -13.35
CA GLU A 88 -21.63 16.23 -12.18
C GLU A 88 -20.98 14.92 -11.72
N LEU A 89 -20.72 13.98 -12.64
CA LEU A 89 -20.05 12.72 -12.28
C LEU A 89 -18.59 12.94 -11.87
N ALA A 90 -17.88 13.86 -12.53
CA ALA A 90 -16.51 14.23 -12.18
C ALA A 90 -16.42 14.81 -10.74
N GLU A 91 -17.37 15.67 -10.37
CA GLU A 91 -17.48 16.23 -9.01
C GLU A 91 -17.80 15.13 -7.99
N ARG A 92 -18.76 14.24 -8.29
CA ARG A 92 -19.07 13.09 -7.41
C ARG A 92 -17.86 12.19 -7.16
N LEU A 93 -17.06 11.91 -8.19
CA LEU A 93 -15.83 11.11 -8.05
C LEU A 93 -14.73 11.89 -7.31
N THR A 94 -14.66 13.21 -7.48
CA THR A 94 -13.72 14.06 -6.73
C THR A 94 -14.08 14.09 -5.23
N ASN A 95 -15.36 14.13 -4.90
CA ASN A 95 -15.83 14.06 -3.51
C ASN A 95 -15.43 12.74 -2.81
N ILE A 96 -15.23 11.64 -3.55
CA ILE A 96 -14.63 10.42 -2.99
C ILE A 96 -13.22 10.71 -2.47
N SER A 97 -12.43 11.51 -3.18
CA SER A 97 -11.09 11.91 -2.70
C SER A 97 -11.18 12.71 -1.40
N ASP A 98 -12.15 13.60 -1.25
CA ASP A 98 -12.39 14.33 0.00
C ASP A 98 -12.68 13.38 1.17
N GLU A 99 -13.57 12.41 0.98
CA GLU A 99 -13.91 11.41 2.00
C GLU A 99 -12.74 10.48 2.35
N ILE A 100 -11.89 10.16 1.37
CA ILE A 100 -10.68 9.36 1.57
C ILE A 100 -9.64 10.11 2.41
N HIS A 101 -9.43 11.41 2.18
CA HIS A 101 -8.37 12.17 2.88
C HIS A 101 -8.82 12.82 4.20
N SER A 102 -10.11 13.09 4.34
CA SER A 102 -10.67 13.85 5.46
C SER A 102 -11.81 13.15 6.20
N GLY A 103 -12.46 12.16 5.58
CA GLY A 103 -13.56 11.38 6.15
C GLY A 103 -13.07 10.09 6.82
N ALA A 104 -13.76 8.97 6.59
CA ALA A 104 -13.44 7.68 7.20
C ALA A 104 -12.17 7.01 6.62
N GLY A 105 -11.64 7.48 5.50
CA GLY A 105 -10.47 6.87 4.85
C GLY A 105 -10.78 5.67 3.96
N VAL A 106 -12.05 5.40 3.69
CA VAL A 106 -12.50 4.33 2.79
C VAL A 106 -13.73 4.77 1.99
N SER A 107 -13.79 4.34 0.74
CA SER A 107 -14.98 4.48 -0.11
C SER A 107 -15.04 3.34 -1.13
N VAL A 108 -16.23 2.91 -1.50
CA VAL A 108 -16.49 1.84 -2.47
C VAL A 108 -17.44 2.36 -3.53
N LEU A 109 -16.95 2.54 -4.75
CA LEU A 109 -17.77 2.87 -5.89
C LEU A 109 -18.40 1.59 -6.46
N ARG A 110 -19.73 1.49 -6.43
CA ARG A 110 -20.48 0.27 -6.76
C ARG A 110 -21.28 0.38 -8.05
N GLY A 111 -21.37 -0.73 -8.78
CA GLY A 111 -22.31 -0.93 -9.90
C GLY A 111 -21.67 -1.09 -11.29
N LEU A 112 -20.34 -1.03 -11.42
CA LEU A 112 -19.68 -1.17 -12.72
C LEU A 112 -19.82 -2.56 -13.34
N ASP A 113 -20.20 -3.59 -12.57
CA ASP A 113 -20.47 -4.93 -13.09
C ASP A 113 -21.57 -4.93 -14.15
N THR A 114 -22.51 -4.00 -14.05
CA THR A 114 -23.63 -3.85 -15.00
C THR A 114 -23.17 -3.31 -16.36
N ALA A 115 -21.98 -2.70 -16.44
CA ALA A 115 -21.39 -2.23 -17.69
C ALA A 115 -20.94 -3.38 -18.61
N LYS A 116 -20.71 -4.58 -18.04
CA LYS A 116 -20.25 -5.80 -18.75
C LYS A 116 -19.00 -5.57 -19.60
N PHE A 117 -18.04 -4.83 -19.05
CA PHE A 117 -16.74 -4.59 -19.68
C PHE A 117 -15.98 -5.89 -19.91
N ASN A 118 -15.31 -5.98 -21.08
CA ASN A 118 -14.25 -6.97 -21.26
C ASN A 118 -12.98 -6.58 -20.47
N ASP A 119 -11.96 -7.44 -20.50
CA ASP A 119 -10.71 -7.25 -19.76
C ASP A 119 -10.02 -5.89 -20.03
N GLU A 120 -9.95 -5.48 -21.29
CA GLU A 120 -9.33 -4.20 -21.66
C GLU A 120 -10.17 -3.02 -21.17
N GLU A 121 -11.49 -3.09 -21.39
CA GLU A 121 -12.41 -2.03 -20.99
C GLU A 121 -12.48 -1.89 -19.47
N ALA A 122 -12.36 -2.98 -18.73
CA ALA A 122 -12.28 -2.97 -17.26
C ALA A 122 -11.02 -2.27 -16.76
N VAL A 123 -9.88 -2.45 -17.45
CA VAL A 123 -8.63 -1.72 -17.14
C VAL A 123 -8.79 -0.23 -17.46
N ILE A 124 -9.36 0.10 -18.63
CA ILE A 124 -9.57 1.49 -19.04
C ILE A 124 -10.52 2.20 -18.08
N ALA A 125 -11.66 1.58 -17.76
CA ALA A 125 -12.65 2.12 -16.83
C ALA A 125 -12.04 2.32 -15.43
N PHE A 126 -11.32 1.32 -14.92
CA PHE A 126 -10.66 1.41 -13.62
C PHE A 126 -9.67 2.58 -13.56
N ALA A 127 -8.80 2.71 -14.57
CA ALA A 127 -7.82 3.81 -14.64
C ALA A 127 -8.49 5.18 -14.84
N GLY A 128 -9.50 5.25 -15.70
CA GLY A 128 -10.23 6.47 -16.03
C GLY A 128 -10.99 7.03 -14.84
N VAL A 129 -11.83 6.21 -14.21
CA VAL A 129 -12.58 6.57 -12.99
C VAL A 129 -11.62 6.96 -11.86
N SER A 130 -10.57 6.17 -11.63
CA SER A 130 -9.59 6.45 -10.58
C SER A 130 -8.85 7.77 -10.77
N SER A 131 -8.70 8.27 -12.01
CA SER A 131 -8.05 9.56 -12.28
C SER A 131 -8.83 10.77 -11.73
N TYR A 132 -10.13 10.61 -11.46
CA TYR A 132 -10.96 11.62 -10.79
C TYR A 132 -10.82 11.57 -9.26
N VAL A 133 -10.40 10.43 -8.70
CA VAL A 133 -10.16 10.27 -7.24
C VAL A 133 -8.71 10.63 -6.89
N GLY A 134 -7.74 10.11 -7.65
CA GLY A 134 -6.32 10.44 -7.50
C GLY A 134 -5.69 10.62 -8.88
N ALA A 135 -5.35 11.86 -9.21
CA ALA A 135 -4.87 12.22 -10.55
C ALA A 135 -3.50 11.59 -10.88
N SER A 136 -2.66 11.35 -9.87
CA SER A 136 -1.35 10.72 -10.03
C SER A 136 -1.43 9.24 -9.69
N ARG A 137 -0.81 8.41 -10.53
CA ARG A 137 -0.65 6.97 -10.29
C ARG A 137 0.81 6.67 -9.96
N ALA A 138 1.00 5.90 -8.91
CA ALA A 138 2.32 5.41 -8.54
C ALA A 138 2.78 4.32 -9.51
N THR A 139 4.06 4.36 -9.85
CA THR A 139 4.78 3.27 -10.50
C THR A 139 5.85 2.83 -9.52
N ASP A 140 5.77 1.57 -9.11
CA ASP A 140 6.82 0.96 -8.30
C ASP A 140 8.15 1.02 -9.07
N SER A 141 9.17 1.68 -8.52
CA SER A 141 10.43 1.98 -9.20
C SER A 141 11.23 0.75 -9.56
N TYR A 142 11.02 -0.34 -8.83
CA TYR A 142 11.80 -1.54 -8.96
C TYR A 142 11.11 -2.54 -9.90
N ALA A 143 9.79 -2.60 -9.77
CA ALA A 143 8.91 -3.29 -10.66
C ALA A 143 8.85 -2.66 -12.05
N ASN A 144 8.74 -1.34 -12.14
CA ASN A 144 8.13 -0.64 -13.27
C ASN A 144 6.66 -1.02 -13.48
N GLN A 145 5.94 -1.36 -12.41
CA GLN A 145 4.53 -1.74 -12.44
C GLN A 145 3.65 -0.62 -11.86
N THR A 146 2.64 -0.21 -12.62
CA THR A 146 1.64 0.77 -12.18
C THR A 146 0.33 0.09 -11.80
N LEU A 147 -0.18 -0.79 -12.67
CA LEU A 147 -1.33 -1.64 -12.36
C LEU A 147 -0.89 -3.09 -12.17
N SER A 148 -1.34 -3.68 -11.08
CA SER A 148 -1.03 -5.05 -10.68
C SER A 148 -2.27 -5.91 -10.58
N HIS A 149 -2.12 -7.20 -10.87
CA HIS A 149 -3.20 -8.19 -10.76
C HIS A 149 -3.07 -8.91 -9.42
N VAL A 150 -4.15 -8.95 -8.64
CA VAL A 150 -4.24 -9.67 -7.36
C VAL A 150 -5.12 -10.89 -7.57
N ARG A 151 -4.53 -12.10 -7.62
CA ARG A 151 -5.21 -13.35 -7.99
C ARG A 151 -4.46 -14.57 -7.45
N ASP A 152 -5.06 -15.74 -7.57
CA ASP A 152 -4.34 -16.99 -7.35
C ASP A 152 -3.41 -17.31 -8.53
N ALA A 153 -2.09 -17.23 -8.31
CA ALA A 153 -1.05 -17.65 -9.24
C ALA A 153 -0.34 -18.94 -8.81
N THR A 154 -0.80 -19.61 -7.75
CA THR A 154 -0.14 -20.81 -7.20
C THR A 154 -0.15 -22.01 -8.14
N HIS A 155 -1.03 -21.98 -9.14
CA HIS A 155 -1.16 -23.00 -10.16
C HIS A 155 -0.53 -22.60 -11.51
N ASP A 156 0.17 -21.45 -11.57
CA ASP A 156 0.87 -21.04 -12.78
C ASP A 156 2.13 -21.89 -12.97
N SER A 157 2.59 -22.05 -14.21
CA SER A 157 3.89 -22.67 -14.45
C SER A 157 5.00 -21.76 -13.92
N VAL A 158 5.92 -22.31 -13.12
CA VAL A 158 7.10 -21.60 -12.62
C VAL A 158 8.16 -21.59 -13.73
N PRO A 159 8.56 -20.41 -14.25
CA PRO A 159 9.66 -20.32 -15.19
C PRO A 159 10.99 -20.70 -14.51
N GLU A 160 11.95 -21.24 -15.28
CA GLU A 160 13.26 -21.64 -14.77
C GLU A 160 13.96 -20.52 -13.98
N TRP A 161 13.89 -19.28 -14.48
CA TRP A 161 14.52 -18.11 -13.84
C TRP A 161 13.90 -17.73 -12.49
N ALA A 162 12.72 -18.26 -12.14
CA ALA A 162 11.94 -17.85 -10.97
C ALA A 162 11.83 -18.93 -9.88
N LYS A 163 12.53 -20.07 -10.03
CA LYS A 163 12.39 -21.23 -9.13
C LYS A 163 12.56 -20.90 -7.65
N ASP A 164 13.46 -19.98 -7.32
CA ASP A 164 13.81 -19.65 -5.93
C ASP A 164 13.23 -18.30 -5.44
N ILE A 165 12.36 -17.67 -6.24
CA ILE A 165 11.83 -16.33 -5.93
C ILE A 165 10.53 -16.39 -5.11
N GLY A 166 9.68 -17.38 -5.42
CA GLY A 166 8.35 -17.52 -4.82
C GLY A 166 7.33 -16.48 -5.33
N LEU A 167 6.12 -16.55 -4.80
CA LEU A 167 4.98 -15.69 -5.18
C LEU A 167 4.75 -14.57 -4.15
N ALA A 168 4.37 -13.38 -4.60
CA ALA A 168 3.93 -12.31 -3.69
C ALA A 168 2.67 -12.67 -2.90
N GLY A 169 2.44 -12.02 -1.75
CA GLY A 169 1.24 -12.21 -0.93
C GLY A 169 -0.06 -12.00 -1.73
N SER A 170 -0.04 -11.02 -2.63
CA SER A 170 -1.10 -10.72 -3.60
C SER A 170 -1.35 -11.81 -4.66
N LYS A 171 -0.44 -12.79 -4.79
CA LYS A 171 -0.44 -13.87 -5.78
C LYS A 171 -0.75 -15.25 -5.19
N ILE A 172 -0.93 -15.33 -3.87
CA ILE A 172 -1.22 -16.58 -3.14
C ILE A 172 -2.56 -16.51 -2.44
N THR A 173 -3.00 -17.67 -1.94
CA THR A 173 -4.32 -17.90 -1.33
C THR A 173 -4.36 -17.83 0.19
N SER A 174 -3.20 -17.80 0.86
CA SER A 174 -3.11 -17.70 2.31
C SER A 174 -3.65 -16.37 2.83
N ALA A 175 -4.07 -16.33 4.09
CA ALA A 175 -4.43 -15.07 4.72
C ALA A 175 -3.25 -14.07 4.70
N MET A 176 -3.58 -12.78 4.67
CA MET A 176 -2.65 -11.67 4.85
C MET A 176 -3.08 -10.93 6.11
N ASP A 177 -2.14 -10.71 7.01
CA ASP A 177 -2.33 -9.95 8.25
C ASP A 177 -2.62 -8.47 7.97
N PHE A 178 -2.97 -7.71 9.01
CA PHE A 178 -3.17 -6.28 8.89
C PHE A 178 -1.86 -5.57 8.54
N HIS A 179 -1.90 -4.81 7.46
CA HIS A 179 -0.78 -4.05 6.94
C HIS A 179 -1.26 -2.78 6.23
N SER A 180 -0.33 -1.88 5.97
CA SER A 180 -0.47 -0.82 4.98
C SER A 180 0.69 -0.97 3.99
N ASP A 181 0.43 -0.71 2.72
CA ASP A 181 1.43 -0.89 1.67
C ASP A 181 2.51 0.20 1.80
N ARG A 182 3.60 -0.14 2.50
CA ARG A 182 4.67 0.80 2.80
C ARG A 182 5.22 1.42 1.51
N PHE A 183 5.32 2.75 1.52
CA PHE A 183 5.84 3.61 0.45
C PHE A 183 5.33 3.31 -0.96
N SER A 184 4.14 2.73 -1.10
CA SER A 184 3.59 2.31 -2.40
C SER A 184 2.66 3.37 -3.00
N GLY A 185 2.03 4.17 -2.14
CA GLY A 185 1.23 5.34 -2.50
C GLY A 185 0.27 5.75 -1.38
N ASP A 186 -0.51 6.80 -1.61
CA ASP A 186 -1.37 7.39 -0.58
C ASP A 186 -2.75 6.74 -0.54
N ILE A 187 -3.27 6.34 -1.71
CA ILE A 187 -4.56 5.69 -1.87
C ILE A 187 -4.35 4.33 -2.53
N LEU A 188 -4.79 3.26 -1.89
CA LEU A 188 -4.91 1.94 -2.49
C LEU A 188 -6.24 1.86 -3.23
N ALA A 189 -6.19 1.62 -4.54
CA ALA A 189 -7.37 1.43 -5.38
C ALA A 189 -7.46 -0.03 -5.84
N LEU A 190 -8.61 -0.68 -5.66
CA LEU A 190 -8.85 -2.09 -5.98
C LEU A 190 -10.14 -2.28 -6.77
N HIS A 191 -10.04 -2.71 -8.03
CA HIS A 191 -11.20 -3.08 -8.84
C HIS A 191 -11.46 -4.59 -8.77
N VAL A 192 -12.66 -4.96 -8.32
CA VAL A 192 -13.08 -6.35 -8.17
C VAL A 192 -13.59 -6.93 -9.49
N ARG A 193 -12.71 -7.53 -10.28
CA ARG A 193 -13.12 -8.20 -11.53
C ARG A 193 -13.90 -9.49 -11.28
N ASN A 194 -13.48 -10.24 -10.28
CA ASN A 194 -14.13 -11.46 -9.83
C ASN A 194 -13.88 -11.63 -8.32
N ASP A 195 -14.93 -11.89 -7.57
CA ASP A 195 -14.87 -12.00 -6.12
C ASP A 195 -14.44 -13.37 -5.60
N GLY A 196 -14.33 -14.36 -6.49
CA GLY A 196 -14.07 -15.76 -6.17
C GLY A 196 -15.34 -16.59 -5.96
N GLY A 197 -16.52 -15.97 -5.98
CA GLY A 197 -17.81 -16.60 -5.72
C GLY A 197 -18.17 -16.72 -4.23
N PRO A 198 -19.47 -16.93 -3.92
CA PRO A 198 -19.96 -17.02 -2.55
C PRO A 198 -19.26 -18.13 -1.74
N GLY A 199 -18.88 -17.81 -0.49
CA GLY A 199 -18.28 -18.78 0.44
C GLY A 199 -16.82 -19.17 0.14
N ASN A 200 -16.17 -18.58 -0.87
CA ASN A 200 -14.78 -18.89 -1.22
C ASN A 200 -13.73 -18.08 -0.43
N GLY A 201 -14.14 -17.34 0.61
CA GLY A 201 -13.26 -16.53 1.44
C GLY A 201 -12.76 -15.26 0.75
N GLY A 202 -11.56 -14.80 1.14
CA GLY A 202 -10.93 -13.62 0.52
C GLY A 202 -11.58 -12.31 0.94
N ASP A 203 -12.27 -12.34 2.09
CA ASP A 203 -12.82 -11.18 2.76
C ASP A 203 -11.73 -10.15 2.99
N GLN A 204 -12.05 -8.89 2.68
CA GLN A 204 -11.18 -7.75 2.92
C GLN A 204 -11.62 -7.08 4.20
N HIS A 205 -10.68 -6.90 5.11
CA HIS A 205 -10.90 -6.24 6.39
C HIS A 205 -10.09 -4.96 6.44
N ILE A 206 -10.65 -3.92 7.06
CA ILE A 206 -9.99 -2.63 7.27
C ILE A 206 -10.15 -2.17 8.70
N VAL A 207 -9.20 -1.37 9.17
CA VAL A 207 -9.25 -0.75 10.50
C VAL A 207 -8.59 0.62 10.49
N SER A 208 -9.16 1.55 11.25
CA SER A 208 -8.60 2.88 11.45
C SER A 208 -7.29 2.85 12.24
N VAL A 209 -6.24 3.42 11.66
CA VAL A 209 -4.97 3.68 12.36
C VAL A 209 -5.17 4.67 13.51
N ALA A 210 -6.04 5.68 13.34
CA ALA A 210 -6.32 6.65 14.40
C ALA A 210 -6.99 6.00 15.62
N LYS A 211 -7.88 5.03 15.41
CA LYS A 211 -8.48 4.23 16.48
C LYS A 211 -7.44 3.38 17.20
N ILE A 212 -6.61 2.64 16.46
CA ILE A 212 -5.51 1.85 17.05
C ILE A 212 -4.56 2.75 17.84
N TYR A 213 -4.14 3.87 17.25
CA TYR A 213 -3.25 4.85 17.87
C TYR A 213 -3.80 5.35 19.20
N ASN A 214 -5.06 5.78 19.24
CA ASN A 214 -5.69 6.28 20.47
C ASN A 214 -5.77 5.21 21.58
N GLU A 215 -6.05 3.96 21.22
CA GLU A 215 -6.13 2.84 22.16
C GLU A 215 -4.75 2.50 22.75
N ILE A 216 -3.70 2.49 21.92
CA ILE A 216 -2.32 2.26 22.38
C ILE A 216 -1.84 3.46 23.21
N LEU A 217 -2.08 4.69 22.75
CA LEU A 217 -1.69 5.91 23.47
C LEU A 217 -2.23 5.94 24.90
N GLN A 218 -3.45 5.44 25.12
CA GLN A 218 -4.07 5.38 26.43
C GLN A 218 -3.51 4.25 27.32
N ARG A 219 -3.18 3.09 26.75
CA ARG A 219 -2.90 1.86 27.51
C ARG A 219 -1.42 1.52 27.62
N ASP A 220 -0.67 1.72 26.54
CA ASP A 220 0.73 1.31 26.40
C ASP A 220 1.49 2.25 25.44
N PRO A 221 1.71 3.53 25.80
CA PRO A 221 2.37 4.50 24.92
C PRO A 221 3.81 4.11 24.54
N ALA A 222 4.47 3.24 25.31
CA ALA A 222 5.80 2.73 24.99
C ALA A 222 5.83 1.92 23.68
N VAL A 223 4.71 1.29 23.31
CA VAL A 223 4.55 0.64 21.99
C VAL A 223 4.63 1.68 20.88
N LEU A 224 3.98 2.84 21.01
CA LEU A 224 4.04 3.89 20.00
C LEU A 224 5.44 4.51 19.90
N GLU A 225 6.12 4.68 21.04
CA GLU A 225 7.51 5.13 21.07
C GLU A 225 8.41 4.15 20.29
N THR A 226 8.26 2.85 20.54
CA THR A 226 8.97 1.78 19.81
C THR A 226 8.64 1.81 18.30
N MET A 227 7.38 2.03 17.93
CA MET A 227 7.00 2.09 16.52
C MET A 227 7.57 3.33 15.80
N ALA A 228 7.83 4.41 16.54
CA ALA A 228 8.36 5.66 16.02
C ALA A 228 9.90 5.69 15.95
N THR A 229 10.61 4.73 16.54
CA THR A 229 12.08 4.64 16.42
C THR A 229 12.49 4.25 15.00
N PRO A 230 13.57 4.83 14.45
CA PRO A 230 13.99 4.57 13.08
C PRO A 230 14.79 3.27 12.91
N ASP A 231 14.78 2.35 13.86
CA ASP A 231 15.67 1.18 13.93
C ASP A 231 14.99 -0.15 13.54
N TRP A 232 13.81 -0.13 12.91
CA TRP A 232 13.17 -1.36 12.44
C TRP A 232 13.90 -1.93 11.22
N PRO A 233 14.30 -3.21 11.22
CA PRO A 233 15.18 -3.79 10.22
C PRO A 233 14.44 -4.36 9.00
N PHE A 234 13.95 -3.50 8.11
CA PHE A 234 13.28 -3.94 6.89
C PHE A 234 14.28 -4.58 5.91
N GLU A 235 14.04 -5.84 5.53
CA GLU A 235 14.78 -6.50 4.46
C GLU A 235 14.19 -6.15 3.10
N LEU A 236 14.98 -5.49 2.24
CA LEU A 236 14.58 -5.17 0.87
C LEU A 236 15.28 -6.08 -0.13
N LYS A 237 14.49 -6.89 -0.84
CA LYS A 237 14.99 -7.84 -1.84
C LYS A 237 15.40 -7.13 -3.13
N GLN A 238 16.46 -7.64 -3.77
CA GLN A 238 17.00 -7.12 -5.03
C GLN A 238 17.22 -8.23 -6.07
N LYS A 239 17.19 -7.85 -7.35
CA LYS A 239 17.25 -8.77 -8.47
C LYS A 239 18.71 -9.04 -8.72
N ASN A 240 19.08 -10.32 -8.70
CA ASN A 240 20.45 -10.76 -8.92
C ASN A 240 21.46 -10.13 -7.93
N SER A 241 21.04 -9.80 -6.70
CA SER A 241 21.89 -9.18 -5.68
C SER A 241 21.43 -9.59 -4.29
N LYS A 242 22.32 -9.48 -3.31
CA LYS A 242 21.96 -9.70 -1.91
C LYS A 242 20.88 -8.69 -1.48
N PRO A 243 19.95 -9.09 -0.61
CA PRO A 243 19.03 -8.13 -0.01
C PRO A 243 19.83 -7.11 0.80
N TYR A 244 19.28 -5.90 0.92
CA TYR A 244 19.88 -4.86 1.75
C TYR A 244 18.95 -4.53 2.91
N LEU A 245 19.56 -4.08 4.00
CA LEU A 245 18.88 -3.65 5.20
C LEU A 245 18.49 -2.17 5.05
N GLU A 246 17.21 -1.88 5.24
CA GLU A 246 16.72 -0.52 5.43
C GLU A 246 16.20 -0.37 6.86
N LEU A 247 16.76 0.61 7.58
CA LEU A 247 16.25 1.00 8.89
C LEU A 247 15.26 2.14 8.72
N GLY A 248 14.12 2.05 9.40
CA GLY A 248 13.16 3.14 9.46
C GLY A 248 12.05 2.85 10.45
N PRO A 249 11.21 3.84 10.80
CA PRO A 249 10.10 3.62 11.71
C PRO A 249 8.91 2.96 10.99
N THR A 250 7.96 2.46 11.79
CA THR A 250 6.66 2.01 11.30
C THR A 250 5.59 3.09 11.49
N LEU A 251 5.72 3.91 12.53
CA LEU A 251 4.82 5.02 12.85
C LEU A 251 5.43 6.37 12.46
N PHE A 252 4.66 7.15 11.70
CA PHE A 252 4.98 8.49 11.24
C PHE A 252 3.84 9.45 11.62
N PHE A 253 4.05 10.76 11.43
CA PHE A 253 2.99 11.75 11.66
C PHE A 253 2.89 12.77 10.52
N SER A 254 1.65 13.12 10.16
CA SER A 254 1.32 14.23 9.26
C SER A 254 0.51 15.27 10.01
N LYS A 255 1.14 16.40 10.38
CA LYS A 255 0.50 17.47 11.17
C LYS A 255 -0.27 16.93 12.39
N GLY A 256 0.33 15.98 13.11
CA GLY A 256 -0.25 15.32 14.28
C GLY A 256 -1.15 14.10 13.99
N LYS A 257 -1.51 13.83 12.72
CA LYS A 257 -2.24 12.60 12.35
C LYS A 257 -1.27 11.42 12.24
N PRO A 258 -1.50 10.28 12.92
CA PRO A 258 -0.65 9.11 12.80
C PRO A 258 -0.76 8.50 11.40
N ILE A 259 0.39 8.14 10.85
CA ILE A 259 0.53 7.36 9.62
C ILE A 259 1.23 6.07 10.00
N LEU A 260 0.60 4.94 9.70
CA LEU A 260 1.24 3.64 9.89
C LEU A 260 1.65 3.10 8.52
N GLN A 261 2.93 2.74 8.37
CA GLN A 261 3.48 2.07 7.18
C GLN A 261 4.14 0.78 7.64
N LEU A 262 3.33 -0.26 7.80
CA LEU A 262 3.74 -1.51 8.42
C LEU A 262 3.43 -2.68 7.51
N VAL A 263 4.48 -3.38 7.09
CA VAL A 263 4.44 -4.67 6.37
C VAL A 263 5.28 -5.68 7.14
N LYS A 264 4.74 -6.87 7.42
CA LYS A 264 5.42 -7.86 8.28
C LYS A 264 6.43 -8.70 7.50
N ALA A 265 6.18 -8.98 6.23
CA ALA A 265 7.05 -9.86 5.43
C ALA A 265 8.53 -9.41 5.39
N PRO A 266 8.87 -8.12 5.20
CA PRO A 266 10.27 -7.68 5.26
C PRO A 266 10.92 -7.76 6.66
N LEU A 267 10.12 -7.85 7.72
CA LEU A 267 10.58 -7.88 9.12
C LEU A 267 10.68 -9.31 9.68
N LEU A 268 9.77 -10.20 9.28
CA LEU A 268 9.67 -11.57 9.81
C LEU A 268 9.93 -12.66 8.76
N GLY A 269 9.82 -12.32 7.47
CA GLY A 269 9.77 -13.30 6.39
C GLY A 269 8.45 -14.08 6.38
N SER A 270 8.39 -15.07 5.50
CA SER A 270 7.30 -16.05 5.45
C SER A 270 7.87 -17.43 5.09
N PRO A 271 7.13 -18.53 5.30
CA PRO A 271 7.58 -19.86 4.90
C PRO A 271 7.93 -19.98 3.41
N ARG A 272 7.32 -19.14 2.55
CA ARG A 272 7.58 -19.13 1.10
C ARG A 272 8.69 -18.17 0.69
N ILE A 273 8.90 -17.11 1.46
CA ILE A 273 9.89 -16.06 1.21
C ILE A 273 10.58 -15.78 2.54
N PRO A 274 11.59 -16.57 2.91
CA PRO A 274 12.33 -16.35 4.14
C PRO A 274 13.19 -15.08 4.06
N ARG A 275 13.47 -14.49 5.23
CA ARG A 275 14.50 -13.47 5.35
C ARG A 275 15.88 -14.08 5.21
N ASP A 276 16.80 -13.31 4.67
CA ASP A 276 18.21 -13.67 4.65
C ASP A 276 18.72 -13.80 6.10
N PRO A 277 19.42 -14.90 6.46
CA PRO A 277 19.89 -15.13 7.82
C PRO A 277 20.86 -14.06 8.35
N SER A 278 21.42 -13.22 7.48
CA SER A 278 22.27 -12.08 7.89
C SER A 278 21.49 -10.87 8.40
N MET A 279 20.16 -10.84 8.21
CA MET A 279 19.33 -9.72 8.63
C MET A 279 19.09 -9.72 10.14
N PRO A 280 19.09 -8.56 10.81
CA PRO A 280 18.79 -8.48 12.24
C PRO A 280 17.38 -8.99 12.57
N SER A 281 17.28 -9.71 13.68
CA SER A 281 16.00 -10.04 14.31
C SER A 281 15.37 -8.80 14.93
N LEU A 282 14.05 -8.83 15.09
CA LEU A 282 13.34 -7.81 15.86
C LEU A 282 13.67 -7.92 17.35
N THR A 283 13.66 -6.80 18.06
CA THR A 283 13.74 -6.79 19.52
C THR A 283 12.44 -7.32 20.13
N THR A 284 12.46 -7.61 21.44
CA THR A 284 11.25 -8.01 22.18
C THR A 284 10.17 -6.93 22.11
N GLU A 285 10.56 -5.66 22.19
CA GLU A 285 9.65 -4.51 22.13
C GLU A 285 9.04 -4.34 20.73
N GLN A 286 9.84 -4.52 19.66
CA GLN A 286 9.34 -4.48 18.28
C GLN A 286 8.37 -5.64 18.01
N MET A 287 8.66 -6.86 18.50
CA MET A 287 7.74 -8.00 18.41
C MET A 287 6.43 -7.73 19.16
N HIS A 288 6.51 -7.24 20.40
CA HIS A 288 5.35 -6.86 21.20
C HIS A 288 4.49 -5.80 20.49
N ALA A 289 5.13 -4.79 19.88
CA ALA A 289 4.41 -3.78 19.10
C ALA A 289 3.64 -4.37 17.91
N LEU A 290 4.20 -5.35 17.19
CA LEU A 290 3.49 -6.06 16.11
C LEU A 290 2.28 -6.84 16.63
N GLU A 291 2.41 -7.50 17.79
CA GLU A 291 1.34 -8.26 18.42
C GLU A 291 0.19 -7.35 18.88
N VAL A 292 0.50 -6.24 19.56
CA VAL A 292 -0.48 -5.26 20.04
C VAL A 292 -1.26 -4.65 18.87
N VAL A 293 -0.57 -4.24 17.79
CA VAL A 293 -1.22 -3.68 16.60
C VAL A 293 -2.15 -4.71 15.96
N GLU A 294 -1.70 -5.96 15.81
CA GLU A 294 -2.50 -7.03 15.20
C GLU A 294 -3.74 -7.37 16.04
N GLU A 295 -3.61 -7.45 17.36
CA GLU A 295 -4.73 -7.71 18.28
C GLU A 295 -5.80 -6.62 18.16
N LEU A 296 -5.40 -5.35 18.27
CA LEU A 296 -6.33 -4.21 18.19
C LEU A 296 -6.94 -4.11 16.79
N ALA A 297 -6.14 -4.35 15.75
CA ALA A 297 -6.64 -4.40 14.38
C ALA A 297 -7.75 -5.43 14.22
N ARG A 298 -7.54 -6.67 14.68
CA ARG A 298 -8.58 -7.73 14.65
C ARG A 298 -9.81 -7.34 15.44
N LYS A 299 -9.63 -6.75 16.63
CA LYS A 299 -10.73 -6.33 17.52
C LYS A 299 -11.64 -5.27 16.90
N PHE A 300 -11.07 -4.27 16.24
CA PHE A 300 -11.81 -3.11 15.73
C PHE A 300 -12.09 -3.13 14.22
N SER A 301 -11.58 -4.15 13.52
CA SER A 301 -11.72 -4.21 12.06
C SER A 301 -13.16 -4.37 11.58
N THR A 302 -13.41 -3.83 10.40
CA THR A 302 -14.65 -3.98 9.64
C THR A 302 -14.37 -4.80 8.38
N LYS A 303 -15.23 -5.78 8.11
CA LYS A 303 -15.27 -6.47 6.83
C LYS A 303 -15.95 -5.57 5.79
N ILE A 304 -15.27 -5.28 4.68
CA ILE A 304 -15.88 -4.55 3.56
C ILE A 304 -16.92 -5.45 2.88
N ASP A 305 -18.14 -4.93 2.68
CA ASP A 305 -19.13 -5.54 1.79
C ASP A 305 -18.65 -5.36 0.36
N ARG A 306 -17.96 -6.37 -0.16
CA ARG A 306 -17.27 -6.33 -1.45
C ARG A 306 -18.03 -7.13 -2.49
N GLN A 307 -18.32 -6.52 -3.63
CA GLN A 307 -19.05 -7.13 -4.74
C GLN A 307 -18.24 -7.07 -6.04
N VAL A 308 -18.60 -7.92 -7.01
CA VAL A 308 -18.04 -7.83 -8.37
C VAL A 308 -18.36 -6.46 -8.97
N GLY A 309 -17.40 -5.85 -9.65
CA GLY A 309 -17.51 -4.52 -10.24
C GLY A 309 -17.21 -3.36 -9.28
N ASP A 310 -17.10 -3.61 -7.97
CA ASP A 310 -16.74 -2.55 -7.03
C ASP A 310 -15.31 -2.03 -7.31
N ILE A 311 -15.13 -0.70 -7.24
CA ILE A 311 -13.81 -0.08 -7.06
C ILE A 311 -13.72 0.41 -5.62
N GLN A 312 -12.82 -0.20 -4.85
CA GLN A 312 -12.53 0.18 -3.48
C GLN A 312 -11.37 1.18 -3.47
N PHE A 313 -11.53 2.29 -2.77
CA PHE A 313 -10.48 3.26 -2.46
C PHE A 313 -10.23 3.24 -0.96
N ILE A 314 -8.98 3.06 -0.56
CA ILE A 314 -8.56 2.96 0.84
C ILE A 314 -7.40 3.93 1.05
N HIS A 315 -7.49 4.80 2.05
CA HIS A 315 -6.42 5.72 2.41
C HIS A 315 -5.29 4.94 3.10
N ASN A 316 -4.27 4.57 2.35
CA ASN A 316 -3.19 3.67 2.74
C ASN A 316 -2.32 4.22 3.89
N LEU A 317 -2.46 5.51 4.21
CA LEU A 317 -1.75 6.14 5.32
C LEU A 317 -2.48 6.02 6.66
N SER A 318 -3.82 5.99 6.64
CA SER A 318 -4.65 6.02 7.83
C SER A 318 -5.45 4.74 8.07
N ILE A 319 -5.34 3.76 7.17
CA ILE A 319 -6.05 2.49 7.25
C ILE A 319 -5.05 1.33 7.14
N LEU A 320 -5.14 0.38 8.08
CA LEU A 320 -4.59 -0.95 7.87
C LEU A 320 -5.64 -1.83 7.21
N HIS A 321 -5.20 -2.72 6.32
CA HIS A 321 -6.06 -3.66 5.63
C HIS A 321 -5.49 -5.08 5.72
N ALA A 322 -6.38 -6.06 5.69
CA ALA A 322 -6.07 -7.48 5.76
C ALA A 322 -6.94 -8.25 4.78
N ARG A 323 -6.54 -9.50 4.52
CA ARG A 323 -7.31 -10.39 3.65
C ARG A 323 -7.39 -11.79 4.25
N SER A 324 -8.60 -12.32 4.40
CA SER A 324 -8.78 -13.73 4.75
C SER A 324 -8.21 -14.66 3.69
N ALA A 325 -7.89 -15.91 4.07
CA ALA A 325 -7.58 -16.96 3.11
C ALA A 325 -8.77 -17.18 2.15
N TYR A 326 -8.48 -17.69 0.94
CA TYR A 326 -9.50 -17.92 -0.08
C TYR A 326 -9.19 -19.08 -1.01
N GLY A 327 -10.20 -19.52 -1.74
CA GLY A 327 -10.13 -20.66 -2.64
C GLY A 327 -10.44 -21.98 -1.93
N ALA A 328 -10.76 -22.99 -2.73
CA ALA A 328 -11.00 -24.36 -2.27
C ALA A 328 -9.72 -25.19 -2.39
N ASN A 329 -9.61 -26.24 -1.56
CA ASN A 329 -8.45 -27.13 -1.59
C ASN A 329 -8.28 -27.77 -2.97
N GLY A 330 -7.11 -27.57 -3.58
CA GLY A 330 -6.69 -28.22 -4.82
C GLY A 330 -7.29 -27.65 -6.12
N GLN A 331 -8.04 -26.55 -6.06
CA GLN A 331 -8.55 -25.86 -7.24
C GLN A 331 -8.11 -24.41 -7.28
N ARG A 332 -7.76 -23.92 -8.48
CA ARG A 332 -7.43 -22.52 -8.71
C ARG A 332 -8.63 -21.65 -8.39
N SER A 333 -8.43 -20.65 -7.52
CA SER A 333 -9.48 -19.65 -7.28
C SER A 333 -9.64 -18.71 -8.48
N SER A 334 -10.89 -18.37 -8.80
CA SER A 334 -11.24 -17.36 -9.80
C SER A 334 -11.17 -15.92 -9.28
N ARG A 335 -10.92 -15.72 -7.97
CA ARG A 335 -10.81 -14.39 -7.37
C ARG A 335 -9.73 -13.58 -8.09
N HIS A 336 -10.10 -12.42 -8.60
CA HIS A 336 -9.21 -11.57 -9.38
C HIS A 336 -9.58 -10.09 -9.18
N LEU A 337 -8.65 -9.33 -8.62
CA LEU A 337 -8.73 -7.89 -8.49
C LEU A 337 -7.62 -7.22 -9.32
N LEU A 338 -7.86 -6.00 -9.77
CA LEU A 338 -6.81 -5.10 -10.25
C LEU A 338 -6.46 -4.11 -9.13
N ARG A 339 -5.20 -3.72 -9.04
CA ARG A 339 -4.70 -2.81 -8.01
C ARG A 339 -3.87 -1.69 -8.63
N MET A 340 -4.11 -0.47 -8.17
CA MET A 340 -3.25 0.69 -8.40
C MET A 340 -3.03 1.42 -7.07
N PHE A 341 -1.96 2.20 -7.02
CA PHE A 341 -1.75 3.19 -5.98
C PHE A 341 -1.87 4.59 -6.57
N LEU A 342 -2.57 5.47 -5.87
CA LEU A 342 -2.89 6.82 -6.33
C LEU A 342 -2.44 7.88 -5.34
N ARG A 343 -2.36 9.12 -5.83
CA ARG A 343 -2.21 10.34 -5.06
C ARG A 343 -3.08 11.43 -5.68
N ASP A 344 -3.77 12.17 -4.83
CA ASP A 344 -4.40 13.43 -5.19
C ASP A 344 -3.49 14.58 -4.73
N PRO A 345 -2.77 15.27 -5.64
CA PRO A 345 -1.87 16.37 -5.26
C PRO A 345 -2.57 17.51 -4.51
N GLU A 346 -3.88 17.69 -4.67
CA GLU A 346 -4.64 18.75 -4.00
C GLU A 346 -4.99 18.41 -2.55
N ARG A 347 -5.07 17.11 -2.21
CA ARG A 347 -5.55 16.61 -0.90
C ARG A 347 -4.52 15.78 -0.14
N MET A 348 -3.38 15.47 -0.77
CA MET A 348 -2.36 14.61 -0.17
C MET A 348 -1.93 15.11 1.22
N TRP A 349 -1.73 14.16 2.12
CA TRP A 349 -1.22 14.47 3.45
C TRP A 349 0.26 14.87 3.38
N GLU A 350 0.64 15.84 4.20
CA GLU A 350 2.05 16.22 4.32
C GLU A 350 2.87 15.05 4.87
N LYS A 351 3.98 14.73 4.23
CA LYS A 351 4.88 13.64 4.66
C LYS A 351 6.05 14.18 5.47
N PRO A 352 6.52 13.46 6.51
CA PRO A 352 7.70 13.84 7.27
C PRO A 352 8.90 14.06 6.34
N ALA A 353 9.66 15.13 6.59
CA ALA A 353 10.78 15.49 5.73
C ALA A 353 11.85 14.39 5.62
N THR A 354 12.05 13.61 6.69
CA THR A 354 13.06 12.55 6.79
C THR A 354 12.82 11.38 5.84
N CYS A 355 11.56 11.07 5.52
CA CYS A 355 11.17 9.97 4.63
C CYS A 355 10.34 10.42 3.42
N ARG A 356 10.27 11.74 3.16
CA ARG A 356 9.49 12.31 2.06
C ARG A 356 9.87 11.70 0.71
N ASN A 357 11.17 11.51 0.47
CA ASN A 357 11.66 10.89 -0.76
C ASN A 357 11.12 9.47 -0.96
N ASN A 358 10.97 8.68 0.11
CA ASN A 358 10.41 7.34 0.00
C ASN A 358 8.92 7.38 -0.40
N PHE A 359 8.15 8.31 0.18
CA PHE A 359 6.73 8.50 -0.20
C PHE A 359 6.55 9.07 -1.60
N ASP A 360 7.50 9.88 -2.08
CA ASP A 360 7.42 10.55 -3.38
C ASP A 360 8.01 9.72 -4.51
N ASP A 361 8.91 8.78 -4.21
CA ASP A 361 9.57 7.93 -5.20
C ASP A 361 8.56 7.32 -6.19
N PRO A 362 7.48 6.62 -5.77
CA PRO A 362 6.53 6.00 -6.70
C PRO A 362 5.91 6.97 -7.72
N PHE A 363 5.86 8.27 -7.40
CA PHE A 363 5.22 9.31 -8.22
C PHE A 363 6.23 10.14 -9.02
N ALA A 364 7.50 9.72 -9.08
CA ALA A 364 8.52 10.48 -9.80
C ALA A 364 8.11 10.75 -11.26
N PRO A 365 8.23 12.00 -11.75
CA PRO A 365 7.83 12.36 -13.11
C PRO A 365 8.56 11.53 -14.18
N GLY A 366 7.88 11.27 -15.28
CA GLY A 366 8.46 10.57 -16.44
C GLY A 366 8.52 9.05 -16.33
N ARG A 367 8.06 8.45 -15.22
CA ARG A 367 7.92 6.99 -15.12
C ARG A 367 6.88 6.47 -16.11
N HIS A 368 7.22 5.35 -16.76
CA HIS A 368 6.32 4.71 -17.70
C HIS A 368 5.13 4.07 -16.96
N GLN A 369 3.92 4.42 -17.37
CA GLN A 369 2.68 4.00 -16.75
C GLN A 369 2.17 2.71 -17.40
N GLU A 370 2.57 1.55 -16.87
CA GLU A 370 2.18 0.25 -17.41
C GLU A 370 0.84 -0.24 -16.83
N LEU A 371 -0.17 -0.30 -17.69
CA LEU A 371 -1.52 -0.80 -17.39
C LEU A 371 -1.81 -2.07 -18.21
N PRO A 372 -1.31 -3.24 -17.78
CA PRO A 372 -1.47 -4.47 -18.54
C PRO A 372 -2.90 -5.03 -18.43
N ILE A 373 -3.35 -5.70 -19.49
CA ILE A 373 -4.68 -6.37 -19.53
C ILE A 373 -4.62 -7.75 -18.89
N LEU A 374 -3.47 -8.42 -19.03
CA LEU A 374 -3.18 -9.72 -18.47
C LEU A 374 -2.11 -9.59 -17.39
N ASP A 375 -2.06 -10.55 -16.48
CA ASP A 375 -1.04 -10.56 -15.46
C ASP A 375 0.33 -10.95 -16.04
N LEU A 376 1.18 -9.94 -16.28
CA LEU A 376 2.53 -10.12 -16.80
C LEU A 376 3.57 -10.41 -15.72
N ASP A 377 3.18 -10.38 -14.44
CA ASP A 377 4.09 -10.58 -13.32
C ASP A 377 3.54 -11.49 -12.20
N PRO A 378 3.24 -12.77 -12.49
CA PRO A 378 2.92 -13.73 -11.43
C PRO A 378 4.12 -14.01 -10.52
N TRP A 379 5.32 -14.15 -11.09
CA TRP A 379 6.52 -14.69 -10.41
C TRP A 379 7.54 -13.64 -10.03
N ARG A 380 7.10 -12.42 -9.72
CA ARG A 380 7.99 -11.36 -9.23
C ARG A 380 9.15 -11.02 -10.20
N LYS A 381 8.95 -11.23 -11.50
CA LYS A 381 9.82 -10.70 -12.57
C LYS A 381 9.98 -9.18 -12.44
N ILE A 382 8.92 -8.54 -11.95
CA ILE A 382 8.60 -7.10 -11.93
C ILE A 382 7.95 -6.76 -10.57
N SER A 383 8.14 -7.48 -9.45
CA SER A 383 7.46 -7.10 -8.19
C SER A 383 8.35 -6.25 -7.28
N GLY A 384 7.75 -5.27 -6.61
CA GLY A 384 8.40 -4.30 -5.72
C GLY A 384 9.31 -4.81 -4.61
N ARG A 385 10.16 -3.89 -4.13
CA ARG A 385 11.12 -4.10 -3.03
C ARG A 385 10.44 -4.52 -1.73
N GLU A 386 9.26 -3.97 -1.47
CA GLU A 386 8.49 -4.12 -0.25
C GLU A 386 7.30 -5.04 -0.52
N SER A 387 7.58 -6.33 -0.74
CA SER A 387 6.55 -7.27 -1.16
C SER A 387 5.31 -7.19 -0.27
N HIS A 388 4.18 -6.82 -0.88
CA HIS A 388 2.98 -6.38 -0.19
C HIS A 388 2.31 -7.56 0.51
N GLY A 389 2.12 -7.45 1.83
CA GLY A 389 1.60 -8.49 2.72
C GLY A 389 2.65 -9.09 3.62
#